data_AF-A0A968TD67-F1
#
_entry.id   AF-A0A968TD67-F1
#
_cell.length_a   1.000
_cell.length_b   1.000
_cell.length_c   1.000
_cell.angle_alpha   90.00
_cell.angle_beta   90.00
_cell.angle_gamma   90.00
#
_symmetry.space_group_name_H-M   'P 1'
#
loop_
_entity.id
_entity.type
_entity.pdbx_description
1 polymer ?
#
loop_
_entity_poly.entity_id
_entity_poly.type
_entity_poly.pdbx_seq_one_letter_code
_entity_poly.pdbx_strand_id
1 'polypeptide(L)'
;MQRLWSWLGAIALLPLHWAIVAPAVMAQDSGGVRLQDRNPPQLDNFEYWANLCRLFAEAESFGEAIEACDEAILINQRDPFIWSDRSFVLWNLERFAEAIASADQAIDLQPAFSEAYVWRCTSFSGLDRDEDAVDACEQALLLDSNWRDSDPAEAWYLRGEAMLRMEQLEEAVISYDRALLVTPEDSQFLARKCEALTQLEEPLQAIAACDAALASDQNWRDPTTASLAWRNRATALQQVGSEDQAIAALDQALDNAPKDEIGWTQQGMILEERGEYAAALLAYEQAVVFREDYTLALVNLCAVRNELAEYPAALEACELALDGDATWDAIGPAEAWNELTVTLTNLGRIEESLAAADRAVGFRPSYAQAWNNRGVPLWYLERYEESLASFQRALDLNPRYAEAWLNRGRVLQSLGRSFEALSAFDQAVQFALTNAAVWANRSVALWSLGNFGDALAAAQRATALAPDSFLAWYSQAKAAASVGNVALAVQAYERALELNPDNADTWAEYGVVLQRRGQSDEAQNAFAQALRINPEQSLALENQE
;
A
#
# COMPACT_ATOMS: atom_id res chain seq x y z
N MET A 1 -56.44 16.18 12.92
CA MET A 1 -55.90 14.93 12.35
C MET A 1 -54.91 14.39 13.38
N GLN A 2 -55.33 13.69 14.43
CA GLN A 2 -55.43 12.21 14.53
C GLN A 2 -54.19 11.50 13.93
N ARG A 3 -53.36 10.71 14.62
CA ARG A 3 -53.25 10.18 16.01
C ARG A 3 -51.77 9.76 16.18
N LEU A 4 -51.04 10.28 17.17
CA LEU A 4 -50.83 9.77 18.55
C LEU A 4 -49.80 8.62 18.69
N TRP A 5 -48.66 8.98 19.25
CA TRP A 5 -47.92 8.17 20.22
C TRP A 5 -48.74 8.02 21.51
N SER A 6 -48.51 6.92 22.26
CA SER A 6 -47.98 6.92 23.64
C SER A 6 -48.70 6.07 24.74
N TRP A 7 -47.85 5.47 25.61
CA TRP A 7 -48.02 4.93 26.99
C TRP A 7 -48.82 3.61 27.23
N LEU A 8 -48.22 2.49 27.69
CA LEU A 8 -47.63 2.09 29.00
C LEU A 8 -48.66 1.57 30.04
N GLY A 9 -48.43 0.35 30.59
CA GLY A 9 -48.86 -0.01 31.96
C GLY A 9 -49.44 -1.42 32.26
N ALA A 10 -48.54 -2.41 32.42
CA ALA A 10 -48.44 -3.50 33.43
C ALA A 10 -49.64 -4.23 34.11
N ILE A 11 -49.32 -5.49 34.52
CA ILE A 11 -49.79 -6.37 35.63
C ILE A 11 -50.27 -7.75 35.09
N ALA A 12 -49.94 -8.96 35.55
CA ALA A 12 -48.89 -9.59 36.37
C ALA A 12 -49.15 -11.13 36.41
N LEU A 13 -48.09 -11.95 36.60
CA LEU A 13 -48.00 -13.27 37.30
C LEU A 13 -48.61 -14.60 36.71
N LEU A 14 -47.71 -15.48 36.20
CA LEU A 14 -47.35 -16.90 36.56
C LEU A 14 -48.44 -17.98 36.91
N PRO A 15 -48.14 -19.33 36.97
CA PRO A 15 -47.24 -20.25 36.22
C PRO A 15 -47.79 -21.73 36.00
N LEU A 16 -46.90 -22.69 35.62
CA LEU A 16 -46.91 -24.20 35.75
C LEU A 16 -47.69 -25.06 34.69
N HIS A 17 -47.11 -26.02 33.95
CA HIS A 17 -46.52 -27.37 34.22
C HIS A 17 -47.51 -28.57 34.33
N TRP A 18 -47.19 -29.63 33.57
CA TRP A 18 -47.50 -31.09 33.69
C TRP A 18 -48.77 -31.74 33.08
N ALA A 19 -48.52 -32.53 32.03
CA ALA A 19 -48.67 -34.00 31.91
C ALA A 19 -50.05 -34.75 31.94
N ILE A 20 -50.11 -35.76 31.04
CA ILE A 20 -50.83 -37.05 31.01
C ILE A 20 -52.32 -37.10 30.55
N VAL A 21 -52.58 -37.90 29.49
CA VAL A 21 -53.50 -39.08 29.38
C VAL A 21 -54.16 -39.16 28.00
N ALA A 22 -54.03 -40.35 27.39
CA ALA A 22 -54.56 -40.79 26.09
C ALA A 22 -56.11 -40.91 26.03
N PRO A 23 -56.64 -41.30 24.87
CA PRO A 23 -57.43 -42.52 24.89
C PRO A 23 -57.00 -43.55 23.83
N ALA A 24 -57.01 -44.80 24.27
CA ALA A 24 -56.88 -45.99 23.45
C ALA A 24 -58.19 -46.32 22.73
N VAL A 25 -58.09 -46.73 21.47
CA VAL A 25 -59.07 -47.62 20.82
C VAL A 25 -58.27 -48.81 20.26
N MET A 26 -58.41 -49.94 20.95
CA MET A 26 -58.19 -51.29 20.42
C MET A 26 -59.40 -51.69 19.58
N ALA A 27 -59.39 -52.62 18.63
CA ALA A 27 -58.41 -53.28 17.79
C ALA A 27 -59.26 -54.14 16.84
N GLN A 28 -58.87 -54.32 15.58
CA GLN A 28 -58.95 -55.64 14.97
C GLN A 28 -58.00 -55.77 13.79
N ASP A 29 -57.32 -56.89 13.84
CA ASP A 29 -56.13 -57.35 13.14
C ASP A 29 -56.46 -57.84 11.72
N SER A 30 -55.66 -57.46 10.73
CA SER A 30 -55.34 -58.34 9.62
C SER A 30 -54.06 -57.88 8.92
N GLY A 31 -53.00 -58.65 9.12
CA GLY A 31 -51.89 -58.76 8.17
C GLY A 31 -50.77 -57.73 8.35
N GLY A 32 -49.96 -57.91 9.39
CA GLY A 32 -48.67 -57.23 9.50
C GLY A 32 -47.73 -57.63 8.37
N VAL A 33 -47.24 -56.65 7.62
CA VAL A 33 -45.87 -56.64 7.10
C VAL A 33 -45.18 -55.47 7.77
N ARG A 34 -44.22 -55.78 8.65
CA ARG A 34 -43.38 -54.78 9.31
C ARG A 34 -42.56 -54.05 8.24
N LEU A 35 -42.62 -52.72 8.26
CA LEU A 35 -41.62 -51.84 7.64
C LEU A 35 -40.37 -51.81 8.54
N GLN A 36 -39.78 -52.97 8.77
CA GLN A 36 -38.39 -53.11 9.23
C GLN A 36 -37.70 -53.88 8.11
N ASP A 37 -36.53 -53.41 7.68
CA ASP A 37 -35.76 -53.84 6.51
C ASP A 37 -36.11 -53.10 5.20
N ARG A 38 -35.71 -51.83 5.15
CA ARG A 38 -35.14 -51.26 3.92
C ARG A 38 -33.83 -50.56 4.27
N ASN A 39 -32.80 -51.34 4.61
CA ASN A 39 -31.50 -50.99 4.09
C ASN A 39 -31.64 -51.03 2.56
N PRO A 40 -31.27 -49.98 1.80
CA PRO A 40 -31.06 -50.18 0.37
C PRO A 40 -30.07 -51.36 0.24
N PRO A 41 -30.21 -52.24 -0.76
CA PRO A 41 -29.21 -53.28 -0.96
C PRO A 41 -27.86 -52.55 -1.00
N GLN A 42 -26.94 -52.89 -0.08
CA GLN A 42 -25.53 -52.59 -0.28
C GLN A 42 -25.20 -53.24 -1.62
N LEU A 43 -25.19 -52.43 -2.67
CA LEU A 43 -24.74 -52.85 -3.97
C LEU A 43 -23.24 -53.02 -3.79
N ASP A 44 -22.82 -54.26 -3.52
CA ASP A 44 -21.43 -54.71 -3.50
C ASP A 44 -20.89 -54.67 -4.95
N ASN A 45 -20.89 -53.47 -5.51
CA ASN A 45 -20.56 -53.16 -6.89
C ASN A 45 -19.62 -51.96 -6.87
N PHE A 46 -18.32 -52.27 -6.93
CA PHE A 46 -17.25 -51.29 -6.97
C PHE A 46 -17.46 -50.25 -8.07
N GLU A 47 -17.75 -50.68 -9.30
CA GLU A 47 -17.91 -49.79 -10.46
C GLU A 47 -19.04 -48.79 -10.27
N TYR A 48 -20.12 -49.18 -9.58
CA TYR A 48 -21.21 -48.27 -9.30
C TYR A 48 -20.75 -47.11 -8.40
N TRP A 49 -20.09 -47.45 -7.29
CA TRP A 49 -19.63 -46.46 -6.31
C TRP A 49 -18.47 -45.61 -6.83
N ALA A 50 -17.52 -46.22 -7.56
CA ALA A 50 -16.40 -45.51 -8.17
C ALA A 50 -16.88 -44.50 -9.23
N ASN A 51 -17.85 -44.88 -10.07
CA ASN A 51 -18.45 -43.93 -11.02
C ASN A 51 -19.26 -42.84 -10.32
N LEU A 52 -19.92 -43.16 -9.21
CA LEU A 52 -20.68 -42.18 -8.44
C LEU A 52 -19.75 -41.15 -7.75
N CYS A 53 -18.62 -41.61 -7.19
CA CYS A 53 -17.55 -40.76 -6.66
C CYS A 53 -17.10 -39.73 -7.71
N ARG A 54 -16.74 -40.16 -8.93
CA ARG A 54 -16.34 -39.26 -10.02
C ARG A 54 -17.45 -38.33 -10.47
N LEU A 55 -18.67 -38.83 -10.65
CA LEU A 55 -19.81 -38.00 -11.09
C LEU A 55 -20.19 -36.92 -10.07
N PHE A 56 -20.14 -37.22 -8.78
CA PHE A 56 -20.37 -36.20 -7.75
C PHE A 56 -19.23 -35.19 -7.69
N ALA A 57 -17.98 -35.62 -7.90
CA ALA A 57 -16.83 -34.74 -7.97
C ALA A 57 -16.90 -33.79 -9.19
N GLU A 58 -17.29 -34.28 -10.36
CA GLU A 58 -17.57 -33.47 -11.57
C GLU A 58 -18.73 -32.48 -11.36
N ALA A 59 -19.69 -32.82 -10.52
CA ALA A 59 -20.80 -31.96 -10.14
C ALA A 59 -20.49 -31.04 -8.94
N GLU A 60 -19.22 -30.95 -8.52
CA GLU A 60 -18.74 -30.16 -7.37
C GLU A 60 -19.46 -30.48 -6.05
N SER A 61 -20.10 -31.65 -5.97
CA SER A 61 -20.82 -32.14 -4.79
C SER A 61 -19.87 -32.97 -3.93
N PHE A 62 -18.84 -32.32 -3.40
CA PHE A 62 -17.68 -33.01 -2.80
C PHE A 62 -18.03 -33.78 -1.52
N GLY A 63 -19.08 -33.38 -0.79
CA GLY A 63 -19.57 -34.10 0.39
C GLY A 63 -20.16 -35.47 0.06
N GLU A 64 -20.99 -35.55 -0.98
CA GLU A 64 -21.54 -36.81 -1.48
C GLU A 64 -20.48 -37.63 -2.23
N ALA A 65 -19.55 -36.96 -2.91
CA ALA A 65 -18.44 -37.61 -3.60
C ALA A 65 -17.59 -38.42 -2.61
N ILE A 66 -17.19 -37.83 -1.47
CA ILE A 66 -16.31 -38.52 -0.52
C ILE A 66 -16.97 -39.77 0.07
N GLU A 67 -18.28 -39.72 0.36
CA GLU A 67 -19.04 -40.90 0.82
C GLU A 67 -19.04 -42.01 -0.24
N ALA A 68 -19.25 -41.66 -1.51
CA ALA A 68 -19.23 -42.63 -2.60
C ALA A 68 -17.82 -43.22 -2.82
N CYS A 69 -16.76 -42.42 -2.69
CA CYS A 69 -15.39 -42.92 -2.80
C CYS A 69 -15.06 -43.88 -1.65
N ASP A 70 -15.48 -43.56 -0.42
CA ASP A 70 -15.26 -44.39 0.76
C ASP A 70 -15.99 -45.75 0.62
N GLU A 71 -17.24 -45.77 0.13
CA GLU A 71 -17.97 -47.02 -0.15
C GLU A 71 -17.29 -47.87 -1.24
N ALA A 72 -16.77 -47.24 -2.30
CA ALA A 72 -16.01 -47.94 -3.33
C ALA A 72 -14.73 -48.59 -2.75
N ILE A 73 -14.01 -47.88 -1.88
CA ILE A 73 -12.80 -48.37 -1.22
C ILE A 73 -13.12 -49.53 -0.26
N LEU A 74 -14.25 -49.49 0.46
CA LEU A 74 -14.67 -50.60 1.32
C LEU A 74 -14.82 -51.92 0.54
N ILE A 75 -15.25 -51.84 -0.72
CA ILE A 75 -15.44 -52.98 -1.62
C ILE A 75 -14.10 -53.43 -2.24
N ASN A 76 -13.30 -52.48 -2.74
CA ASN A 76 -12.00 -52.78 -3.37
C ASN A 76 -10.92 -51.76 -3.01
N GLN A 77 -10.15 -52.07 -1.96
CA GLN A 77 -9.05 -51.24 -1.48
C GLN A 77 -7.79 -51.29 -2.37
N ARG A 78 -7.75 -52.17 -3.38
CA ARG A 78 -6.56 -52.40 -4.22
C ARG A 78 -6.59 -51.64 -5.54
N ASP A 79 -7.66 -50.91 -5.82
CA ASP A 79 -7.74 -50.07 -7.00
C ASP A 79 -7.02 -48.74 -6.73
N PRO A 80 -5.95 -48.39 -7.46
CA PRO A 80 -5.23 -47.12 -7.22
C PRO A 80 -6.03 -45.89 -7.67
N PHE A 81 -6.92 -46.05 -8.66
CA PHE A 81 -7.64 -44.93 -9.26
C PHE A 81 -8.66 -44.33 -8.31
N ILE A 82 -9.41 -45.16 -7.56
CA ILE A 82 -10.35 -44.66 -6.56
C ILE A 82 -9.66 -43.89 -5.43
N TRP A 83 -8.43 -44.28 -5.05
CA TRP A 83 -7.62 -43.55 -4.07
C TRP A 83 -7.14 -42.20 -4.63
N SER A 84 -6.84 -42.12 -5.93
CA SER A 84 -6.54 -40.86 -6.64
C SER A 84 -7.79 -39.95 -6.70
N ASP A 85 -8.93 -40.48 -7.11
CA ASP A 85 -10.20 -39.74 -7.19
C ASP A 85 -10.61 -39.22 -5.80
N ARG A 86 -10.44 -40.02 -4.74
CA ARG A 86 -10.63 -39.60 -3.36
C ARG A 86 -9.67 -38.49 -2.93
N SER A 87 -8.42 -38.51 -3.40
CA SER A 87 -7.44 -37.46 -3.13
C SER A 87 -7.90 -36.12 -3.70
N PHE A 88 -8.34 -36.09 -4.96
CA PHE A 88 -8.95 -34.92 -5.59
C PHE A 88 -10.14 -34.37 -4.80
N VAL A 89 -11.07 -35.24 -4.41
CA VAL A 89 -12.25 -34.84 -3.62
C VAL A 89 -11.85 -34.25 -2.27
N LEU A 90 -10.90 -34.86 -1.57
CA LEU A 90 -10.43 -34.37 -0.27
C LEU A 90 -9.69 -33.04 -0.37
N TRP A 91 -8.94 -32.82 -1.45
CA TRP A 91 -8.28 -31.54 -1.71
C TRP A 91 -9.31 -30.40 -1.89
N ASN A 92 -10.38 -30.63 -2.66
CA ASN A 92 -11.47 -29.65 -2.81
C ASN A 92 -12.26 -29.43 -1.50
N LEU A 93 -12.23 -30.39 -0.57
CA LEU A 93 -12.78 -30.24 0.79
C LEU A 93 -11.79 -29.59 1.78
N GLU A 94 -10.63 -29.11 1.31
CA GLU A 94 -9.54 -28.55 2.13
C GLU A 94 -9.00 -29.53 3.19
N ARG A 95 -9.22 -30.84 3.01
CA ARG A 95 -8.73 -31.92 3.88
C ARG A 95 -7.38 -32.42 3.41
N PHE A 96 -6.43 -31.50 3.26
CA PHE A 96 -5.16 -31.74 2.56
C PHE A 96 -4.34 -32.91 3.12
N ALA A 97 -4.26 -33.07 4.45
CA ALA A 97 -3.53 -34.18 5.07
C ALA A 97 -4.12 -35.56 4.70
N GLU A 98 -5.45 -35.65 4.60
CA GLU A 98 -6.13 -36.89 4.19
C GLU A 98 -6.03 -37.10 2.68
N ALA A 99 -6.03 -36.01 1.89
CA ALA A 99 -5.78 -36.06 0.46
C ALA A 99 -4.39 -36.63 0.16
N ILE A 100 -3.35 -36.19 0.88
CA ILE A 100 -1.99 -36.73 0.79
C ILE A 100 -1.98 -38.22 1.13
N ALA A 101 -2.60 -38.63 2.23
CA ALA A 101 -2.66 -40.04 2.61
C ALA A 101 -3.37 -40.90 1.54
N SER A 102 -4.42 -40.36 0.91
CA SER A 102 -5.13 -41.02 -0.19
C SER A 102 -4.24 -41.15 -1.43
N ALA A 103 -3.51 -40.10 -1.80
CA ALA A 103 -2.54 -40.13 -2.89
C ALA A 103 -1.40 -41.13 -2.61
N ASP A 104 -0.88 -41.16 -1.38
CA ASP A 104 0.15 -42.12 -0.96
C ASP A 104 -0.34 -43.57 -1.11
N GLN A 105 -1.61 -43.88 -0.79
CA GLN A 105 -2.19 -45.20 -1.05
C GLN A 105 -2.25 -45.54 -2.54
N ALA A 106 -2.63 -44.58 -3.40
CA ALA A 106 -2.61 -44.78 -4.85
C ALA A 106 -1.19 -45.07 -5.37
N ILE A 107 -0.19 -44.35 -4.87
CA ILE A 107 1.23 -44.51 -5.21
C ILE A 107 1.78 -45.86 -4.72
N ASP A 108 1.44 -46.28 -3.50
CA ASP A 108 1.87 -47.57 -2.94
C ASP A 108 1.34 -48.75 -3.77
N LEU A 109 0.09 -48.63 -4.26
CA LEU A 109 -0.53 -49.63 -5.13
C LEU A 109 0.04 -49.58 -6.56
N GLN A 110 0.34 -48.40 -7.07
CA GLN A 110 0.91 -48.18 -8.39
C GLN A 110 1.94 -47.04 -8.40
N PRO A 111 3.25 -47.35 -8.26
CA PRO A 111 4.29 -46.32 -8.20
C PRO A 111 4.46 -45.50 -9.49
N ALA A 112 4.09 -46.05 -10.65
CA ALA A 112 4.09 -45.35 -11.93
C ALA A 112 2.70 -44.73 -12.18
N PHE A 113 2.33 -43.75 -11.34
CA PHE A 113 1.04 -43.07 -11.39
C PHE A 113 1.20 -41.55 -11.18
N SER A 114 1.55 -40.83 -12.24
CA SER A 114 1.86 -39.40 -12.17
C SER A 114 0.71 -38.54 -11.61
N GLU A 115 -0.56 -38.84 -11.91
CA GLU A 115 -1.72 -38.11 -11.35
C GLU A 115 -1.75 -38.13 -9.81
N ALA A 116 -1.46 -39.27 -9.18
CA ALA A 116 -1.45 -39.36 -7.72
C ALA A 116 -0.36 -38.46 -7.11
N TYR A 117 0.80 -38.33 -7.78
CA TYR A 117 1.84 -37.39 -7.37
C TYR A 117 1.43 -35.92 -7.59
N VAL A 118 0.63 -35.61 -8.61
CA VAL A 118 0.04 -34.26 -8.80
C VAL A 118 -0.89 -33.92 -7.64
N TRP A 119 -1.79 -34.84 -7.26
CA TRP A 119 -2.68 -34.62 -6.11
C TRP A 119 -1.93 -34.46 -4.80
N ARG A 120 -0.84 -35.21 -4.63
CA ARG A 120 0.09 -35.06 -3.51
C ARG A 120 0.77 -33.70 -3.51
N CYS A 121 1.24 -33.23 -4.67
CA CYS A 121 1.87 -31.93 -4.86
C CYS A 121 0.93 -30.77 -4.49
N THR A 122 -0.28 -30.72 -5.06
CA THR A 122 -1.25 -29.66 -4.77
C THR A 122 -1.75 -29.71 -3.32
N SER A 123 -1.81 -30.89 -2.70
CA SER A 123 -2.19 -31.02 -1.29
C SER A 123 -1.07 -30.59 -0.33
N PHE A 124 0.21 -30.81 -0.66
CA PHE A 124 1.31 -30.21 0.10
C PHE A 124 1.31 -28.69 -0.02
N SER A 125 1.06 -28.16 -1.23
CA SER A 125 0.89 -26.73 -1.45
C SER A 125 -0.23 -26.15 -0.58
N GLY A 126 -1.37 -26.83 -0.44
CA GLY A 126 -2.47 -26.39 0.44
C GLY A 126 -2.14 -26.41 1.94
N LEU A 127 -1.02 -27.04 2.34
CA LEU A 127 -0.50 -27.04 3.72
C LEU A 127 0.70 -26.08 3.89
N ASP A 128 0.97 -25.21 2.91
CA ASP A 128 2.15 -24.34 2.87
C ASP A 128 3.48 -25.12 2.99
N ARG A 129 3.51 -26.36 2.48
CA ARG A 129 4.70 -27.22 2.44
C ARG A 129 5.31 -27.23 1.04
N ASP A 130 5.77 -26.07 0.59
CA ASP A 130 6.18 -25.86 -0.80
C ASP A 130 7.37 -26.73 -1.24
N GLU A 131 8.34 -27.02 -0.36
CA GLU A 131 9.44 -27.95 -0.65
C GLU A 131 8.92 -29.37 -0.96
N ASP A 132 8.02 -29.90 -0.13
CA ASP A 132 7.42 -31.22 -0.34
C ASP A 132 6.52 -31.24 -1.58
N ALA A 133 5.86 -30.12 -1.88
CA ALA A 133 5.06 -29.95 -3.10
C ALA A 133 5.94 -30.05 -4.34
N VAL A 134 7.05 -29.30 -4.39
CA VAL A 134 8.02 -29.35 -5.49
C VAL A 134 8.53 -30.78 -5.68
N ASP A 135 8.95 -31.45 -4.61
CA ASP A 135 9.43 -32.84 -4.65
C ASP A 135 8.38 -33.78 -5.27
N ALA A 136 7.11 -33.68 -4.85
CA ALA A 136 6.03 -34.49 -5.38
C ALA A 136 5.74 -34.20 -6.86
N CYS A 137 5.71 -32.93 -7.26
CA CYS A 137 5.55 -32.53 -8.65
C CYS A 137 6.71 -33.04 -9.53
N GLU A 138 7.96 -32.98 -9.04
CA GLU A 138 9.12 -33.50 -9.75
C GLU A 138 9.07 -35.03 -9.91
N GLN A 139 8.56 -35.77 -8.92
CA GLN A 139 8.32 -37.21 -9.08
C GLN A 139 7.28 -37.50 -10.18
N ALA A 140 6.18 -36.74 -10.22
CA ALA A 140 5.17 -36.89 -11.28
C ALA A 140 5.79 -36.71 -12.68
N LEU A 141 6.58 -35.65 -12.84
CA LEU A 141 7.28 -35.27 -14.07
C LEU A 141 8.40 -36.26 -14.46
N LEU A 142 9.10 -36.84 -13.49
CA LEU A 142 10.14 -37.84 -13.72
C LEU A 142 9.56 -39.17 -14.20
N LEU A 143 8.42 -39.58 -13.64
CA LEU A 143 7.74 -40.81 -14.00
C LEU A 143 7.06 -40.73 -15.38
N ASP A 144 6.49 -39.56 -15.69
CA ASP A 144 5.81 -39.24 -16.95
C ASP A 144 4.92 -40.38 -17.48
N SER A 145 4.06 -40.91 -16.61
CA SER A 145 3.22 -42.05 -16.95
C SER A 145 1.92 -42.07 -16.16
N ASN A 146 0.85 -42.51 -16.82
CA ASN A 146 -0.49 -42.64 -16.23
C ASN A 146 -1.00 -41.32 -15.63
N TRP A 147 -1.12 -40.29 -16.47
CA TRP A 147 -1.59 -38.96 -16.08
C TRP A 147 -3.11 -38.84 -15.89
N ARG A 148 -3.90 -39.79 -16.42
CA ARG A 148 -5.37 -39.80 -16.36
C ARG A 148 -5.98 -38.44 -16.72
N ASP A 149 -6.61 -37.75 -15.78
CA ASP A 149 -7.30 -36.49 -16.00
C ASP A 149 -6.37 -35.27 -15.79
N SER A 150 -5.14 -35.50 -15.32
CA SER A 150 -4.05 -34.52 -15.27
C SER A 150 -3.15 -34.58 -16.51
N ASP A 151 -2.14 -33.71 -16.56
CA ASP A 151 -1.09 -33.73 -17.58
C ASP A 151 0.23 -33.16 -17.04
N PRO A 152 1.36 -33.29 -17.79
CA PRO A 152 2.63 -32.71 -17.39
C PRO A 152 2.62 -31.17 -17.29
N ALA A 153 1.76 -30.48 -18.03
CA ALA A 153 1.70 -29.02 -18.03
C ALA A 153 1.22 -28.50 -16.67
N GLU A 154 0.17 -29.13 -16.13
CA GLU A 154 -0.36 -28.84 -14.79
C GLU A 154 0.69 -29.11 -13.70
N ALA A 155 1.46 -30.21 -13.80
CA ALA A 155 2.53 -30.50 -12.85
C ALA A 155 3.68 -29.47 -12.89
N TRP A 156 4.07 -29.02 -14.09
CA TRP A 156 5.03 -27.92 -14.26
C TRP A 156 4.48 -26.60 -13.70
N TYR A 157 3.21 -26.29 -13.94
CA TYR A 157 2.56 -25.10 -13.40
C TYR A 157 2.54 -25.09 -11.87
N LEU A 158 2.09 -26.18 -11.24
CA LEU A 158 2.04 -26.31 -9.77
C LEU A 158 3.44 -26.21 -9.14
N ARG A 159 4.46 -26.79 -9.79
CA ARG A 159 5.86 -26.61 -9.39
C ARG A 159 6.27 -25.15 -9.47
N GLY A 160 5.87 -24.44 -10.53
CA GLY A 160 6.12 -23.00 -10.69
C GLY A 160 5.47 -22.17 -9.58
N GLU A 161 4.22 -22.44 -9.23
CA GLU A 161 3.51 -21.74 -8.14
C GLU A 161 4.20 -21.95 -6.78
N ALA A 162 4.65 -23.18 -6.48
CA ALA A 162 5.40 -23.46 -5.25
C ALA A 162 6.75 -22.73 -5.22
N MET A 163 7.45 -22.67 -6.35
CA MET A 163 8.71 -21.92 -6.47
C MET A 163 8.51 -20.42 -6.34
N LEU A 164 7.43 -19.88 -6.90
CA LEU A 164 7.07 -18.47 -6.77
C LEU A 164 6.85 -18.08 -5.31
N ARG A 165 6.11 -18.89 -4.53
CA ARG A 165 5.91 -18.66 -3.08
C ARG A 165 7.19 -18.78 -2.26
N MET A 166 8.13 -19.62 -2.70
CA MET A 166 9.46 -19.73 -2.10
C MET A 166 10.45 -18.64 -2.57
N GLU A 167 9.99 -17.67 -3.36
CA GLU A 167 10.82 -16.61 -3.97
C GLU A 167 11.94 -17.13 -4.90
N GLN A 168 11.81 -18.36 -5.40
CA GLN A 168 12.71 -18.97 -6.40
C GLN A 168 12.25 -18.60 -7.81
N LEU A 169 12.35 -17.30 -8.12
CA LEU A 169 11.69 -16.71 -9.28
C LEU A 169 12.23 -17.25 -10.62
N GLU A 170 13.54 -17.49 -10.74
CA GLU A 170 14.14 -18.04 -11.97
C GLU A 170 13.60 -19.46 -12.25
N GLU A 171 13.56 -20.29 -11.24
CA GLU A 171 13.05 -21.66 -11.34
C GLU A 171 11.53 -21.70 -11.56
N ALA A 172 10.79 -20.73 -11.01
CA ALA A 172 9.37 -20.54 -11.30
C ALA A 172 9.16 -20.23 -12.79
N VAL A 173 9.90 -19.27 -13.36
CA VAL A 173 9.85 -18.94 -14.80
C VAL A 173 10.18 -20.15 -15.66
N ILE A 174 11.24 -20.91 -15.31
CA ILE A 174 11.60 -22.15 -16.03
C ILE A 174 10.43 -23.15 -16.00
N SER A 175 9.75 -23.28 -14.86
CA SER A 175 8.62 -24.20 -14.71
C SER A 175 7.45 -23.78 -15.60
N TYR A 176 7.09 -22.49 -15.62
CA TYR A 176 6.04 -22.00 -16.50
C TYR A 176 6.42 -22.13 -17.99
N ASP A 177 7.68 -21.91 -18.36
CA ASP A 177 8.16 -22.16 -19.72
C ASP A 177 7.98 -23.62 -20.13
N ARG A 178 8.23 -24.57 -19.21
CA ARG A 178 8.00 -25.99 -19.47
C ARG A 178 6.52 -26.33 -19.61
N ALA A 179 5.66 -25.74 -18.79
CA ALA A 179 4.21 -25.91 -18.91
C ALA A 179 3.72 -25.40 -20.28
N LEU A 180 4.17 -24.22 -20.70
CA LEU A 180 3.83 -23.60 -21.99
C LEU A 180 4.38 -24.35 -23.21
N LEU A 181 5.36 -25.24 -23.07
CA LEU A 181 5.75 -26.14 -24.17
C LEU A 181 4.66 -27.17 -24.49
N VAL A 182 3.82 -27.51 -23.51
CA VAL A 182 2.71 -28.45 -23.65
C VAL A 182 1.42 -27.72 -24.01
N THR A 183 1.14 -26.58 -23.36
CA THR A 183 -0.04 -25.74 -23.58
C THR A 183 0.35 -24.27 -23.88
N PRO A 184 0.77 -23.94 -25.11
CA PRO A 184 1.43 -22.65 -25.41
C PRO A 184 0.62 -21.36 -25.22
N GLU A 185 -0.70 -21.46 -25.25
CA GLU A 185 -1.61 -20.30 -25.19
C GLU A 185 -2.40 -20.28 -23.88
N ASP A 186 -1.97 -21.01 -22.84
CA ASP A 186 -2.65 -20.98 -21.54
C ASP A 186 -2.46 -19.62 -20.84
N SER A 187 -3.56 -18.87 -20.71
CA SER A 187 -3.56 -17.51 -20.18
C SER A 187 -3.11 -17.46 -18.71
N GLN A 188 -3.38 -18.49 -17.91
CA GLN A 188 -2.99 -18.54 -16.50
C GLN A 188 -1.48 -18.74 -16.36
N PHE A 189 -0.91 -19.65 -17.16
CA PHE A 189 0.53 -19.93 -17.14
C PHE A 189 1.32 -18.69 -17.58
N LEU A 190 0.83 -17.99 -18.62
CA LEU A 190 1.42 -16.74 -19.10
C LEU A 190 1.29 -15.61 -18.06
N ALA A 191 0.15 -15.50 -17.37
CA ALA A 191 -0.06 -14.49 -16.34
C ALA A 191 0.85 -14.69 -15.12
N ARG A 192 1.00 -15.94 -14.64
CA ARG A 192 1.93 -16.28 -13.55
C ARG A 192 3.39 -16.14 -13.95
N LYS A 193 3.73 -16.50 -15.18
CA LYS A 193 5.05 -16.19 -15.74
C LYS A 193 5.31 -14.69 -15.77
N CYS A 194 4.32 -13.88 -16.17
CA CYS A 194 4.45 -12.43 -16.14
C CYS A 194 4.71 -11.91 -14.72
N GLU A 195 3.98 -12.41 -13.72
CA GLU A 195 4.19 -12.09 -12.31
C GLU A 195 5.63 -12.35 -11.87
N ALA A 196 6.14 -13.56 -12.11
CA ALA A 196 7.50 -13.95 -11.76
C ALA A 196 8.56 -13.09 -12.46
N LEU A 197 8.36 -12.75 -13.74
CA LEU A 197 9.27 -11.88 -14.49
C LEU A 197 9.26 -10.43 -14.02
N THR A 198 8.11 -9.91 -13.58
CA THR A 198 8.01 -8.58 -12.98
C THR A 198 8.78 -8.51 -11.67
N GLN A 199 8.68 -9.54 -10.83
CA GLN A 199 9.43 -9.64 -9.57
C GLN A 199 10.95 -9.84 -9.80
N LEU A 200 11.35 -10.48 -10.90
CA LEU A 200 12.75 -10.59 -11.34
C LEU A 200 13.33 -9.30 -11.91
N GLU A 201 12.52 -8.24 -12.06
CA GLU A 201 12.92 -6.99 -12.73
C GLU A 201 13.39 -7.23 -14.19
N GLU A 202 12.71 -8.13 -14.91
CA GLU A 202 12.92 -8.42 -16.34
C GLU A 202 11.78 -7.83 -17.19
N PRO A 203 11.62 -6.49 -17.24
CA PRO A 203 10.37 -5.85 -17.64
C PRO A 203 9.97 -6.12 -19.09
N LEU A 204 10.93 -6.23 -20.01
CA LEU A 204 10.63 -6.48 -21.43
C LEU A 204 10.05 -7.89 -21.64
N GLN A 205 10.55 -8.87 -20.90
CA GLN A 205 10.05 -10.24 -20.94
C GLN A 205 8.70 -10.33 -20.23
N ALA A 206 8.55 -9.63 -19.09
CA ALA A 206 7.29 -9.54 -18.36
C ALA A 206 6.18 -8.95 -19.23
N ILE A 207 6.42 -7.79 -19.88
CA ILE A 207 5.45 -7.17 -20.80
C ILE A 207 5.05 -8.14 -21.90
N ALA A 208 6.00 -8.84 -22.52
CA ALA A 208 5.70 -9.81 -23.57
C ALA A 208 4.85 -10.99 -23.06
N ALA A 209 5.14 -11.51 -21.86
CA ALA A 209 4.37 -12.59 -21.24
C ALA A 209 2.94 -12.14 -20.88
N CYS A 210 2.81 -10.94 -20.29
CA CYS A 210 1.51 -10.33 -19.99
C CYS A 210 0.69 -10.05 -21.26
N ASP A 211 1.29 -9.46 -22.30
CA ASP A 211 0.60 -9.21 -23.57
C ASP A 211 0.12 -10.52 -24.22
N ALA A 212 0.93 -11.58 -24.14
CA ALA A 212 0.54 -12.91 -24.61
C ALA A 212 -0.62 -13.49 -23.79
N ALA A 213 -0.58 -13.34 -22.46
CA ALA A 213 -1.67 -13.77 -21.58
C ALA A 213 -2.98 -13.06 -21.95
N LEU A 214 -2.93 -11.74 -22.10
CA LEU A 214 -4.07 -10.88 -22.39
C LEU A 214 -4.63 -11.05 -23.81
N ALA A 215 -3.80 -11.45 -24.77
CA ALA A 215 -4.23 -11.77 -26.13
C ALA A 215 -4.91 -13.16 -26.23
N SER A 216 -4.58 -14.07 -25.32
CA SER A 216 -5.19 -15.39 -25.25
C SER A 216 -6.44 -15.38 -24.37
N ASP A 217 -7.61 -15.66 -24.96
CA ASP A 217 -8.89 -15.76 -24.24
C ASP A 217 -9.33 -17.23 -24.08
N GLN A 218 -8.38 -18.16 -24.01
CA GLN A 218 -8.71 -19.59 -24.01
C GLN A 218 -9.26 -20.07 -22.66
N ASN A 219 -8.81 -19.52 -21.53
CA ASN A 219 -9.25 -20.02 -20.22
C ASN A 219 -8.88 -19.09 -19.04
N TRP A 220 -9.52 -17.93 -18.91
CA TRP A 220 -9.54 -17.23 -17.62
C TRP A 220 -10.40 -18.06 -16.65
N ARG A 221 -9.81 -19.10 -16.05
CA ARG A 221 -10.50 -19.95 -15.05
C ARG A 221 -11.10 -19.08 -13.93
N ASP A 222 -10.48 -17.92 -13.65
CA ASP A 222 -10.95 -16.87 -12.75
C ASP A 222 -10.77 -15.46 -13.38
N PRO A 223 -11.82 -14.62 -13.45
CA PRO A 223 -11.75 -13.21 -13.86
C PRO A 223 -10.67 -12.38 -13.14
N THR A 224 -10.29 -12.71 -11.91
CA THR A 224 -9.21 -12.01 -11.18
C THR A 224 -7.84 -12.21 -11.82
N THR A 225 -7.65 -13.28 -12.59
CA THR A 225 -6.38 -13.60 -13.27
C THR A 225 -6.11 -12.61 -14.41
N ALA A 226 -7.15 -12.14 -15.10
CA ALA A 226 -7.01 -11.10 -16.11
C ALA A 226 -6.60 -9.76 -15.49
N SER A 227 -7.18 -9.40 -14.33
CA SER A 227 -6.78 -8.21 -13.58
C SER A 227 -5.33 -8.30 -13.11
N LEU A 228 -4.91 -9.46 -12.60
CA LEU A 228 -3.52 -9.74 -12.22
C LEU A 228 -2.55 -9.50 -13.39
N ALA A 229 -2.87 -10.01 -14.59
CA ALA A 229 -2.04 -9.80 -15.78
C ALA A 229 -1.95 -8.31 -16.15
N TRP A 230 -3.06 -7.56 -16.14
CA TRP A 230 -3.02 -6.12 -16.38
C TRP A 230 -2.22 -5.34 -15.33
N ARG A 231 -2.35 -5.68 -14.05
CA ARG A 231 -1.56 -5.08 -12.96
C ARG A 231 -0.07 -5.35 -13.09
N ASN A 232 0.31 -6.61 -13.32
CA ASN A 232 1.72 -6.97 -13.51
C ASN A 232 2.33 -6.33 -14.76
N ARG A 233 1.53 -6.17 -15.83
CA ARG A 233 1.91 -5.39 -17.00
C ARG A 233 2.16 -3.94 -16.66
N ALA A 234 1.31 -3.32 -15.83
CA ALA A 234 1.49 -1.95 -15.39
C ALA A 234 2.80 -1.77 -14.61
N THR A 235 3.09 -2.67 -13.67
CA THR A 235 4.36 -2.67 -12.92
C THR A 235 5.56 -2.79 -13.85
N ALA A 236 5.54 -3.72 -14.82
CA ALA A 236 6.62 -3.86 -15.79
C ALA A 236 6.78 -2.62 -16.70
N LEU A 237 5.68 -1.94 -17.03
CA LEU A 237 5.70 -0.67 -17.78
C LEU A 237 6.28 0.49 -16.96
N GLN A 238 5.99 0.53 -15.66
CA GLN A 238 6.60 1.50 -14.74
C GLN A 238 8.12 1.29 -14.65
N GLN A 239 8.59 0.04 -14.58
CA GLN A 239 10.02 -0.30 -14.58
C GLN A 239 10.78 0.21 -15.83
N VAL A 240 10.10 0.38 -16.97
CA VAL A 240 10.68 0.98 -18.20
C VAL A 240 10.34 2.46 -18.39
N GLY A 241 9.75 3.11 -17.39
CA GLY A 241 9.39 4.53 -17.41
C GLY A 241 8.22 4.87 -18.35
N SER A 242 7.38 3.89 -18.69
CA SER A 242 6.21 4.05 -19.56
C SER A 242 4.93 4.23 -18.75
N GLU A 243 4.93 5.19 -17.84
CA GLU A 243 3.86 5.43 -16.86
C GLU A 243 2.47 5.64 -17.51
N ASP A 244 2.37 6.30 -18.67
CA ASP A 244 1.06 6.51 -19.35
C ASP A 244 0.44 5.18 -19.76
N GLN A 245 1.28 4.26 -20.22
CA GLN A 245 0.84 2.92 -20.59
C GLN A 245 0.57 2.06 -19.34
N ALA A 246 1.27 2.32 -18.25
CA ALA A 246 1.03 1.65 -16.96
C ALA A 246 -0.34 2.03 -16.40
N ILE A 247 -0.70 3.32 -16.37
CA ILE A 247 -2.03 3.78 -15.96
C ILE A 247 -3.11 3.20 -16.88
N ALA A 248 -2.90 3.23 -18.20
CA ALA A 248 -3.86 2.63 -19.13
C ALA A 248 -4.04 1.12 -18.92
N ALA A 249 -2.99 0.40 -18.51
CA ALA A 249 -3.08 -1.01 -18.13
C ALA A 249 -3.90 -1.20 -16.85
N LEU A 250 -3.71 -0.34 -15.84
CA LEU A 250 -4.49 -0.38 -14.60
C LEU A 250 -5.95 -0.01 -14.83
N ASP A 251 -6.26 0.94 -15.72
CA ASP A 251 -7.63 1.23 -16.14
C ASP A 251 -8.29 -0.03 -16.71
N GLN A 252 -7.58 -0.79 -17.55
CA GLN A 252 -8.09 -2.07 -18.06
C GLN A 252 -8.24 -3.12 -16.95
N ALA A 253 -7.32 -3.17 -15.98
CA ALA A 253 -7.46 -4.06 -14.82
C ALA A 253 -8.76 -3.77 -14.06
N LEU A 254 -9.00 -2.48 -13.76
CA LEU A 254 -10.13 -2.01 -12.97
C LEU A 254 -11.47 -2.04 -13.71
N ASP A 255 -11.47 -1.90 -15.05
CA ASP A 255 -12.66 -2.14 -15.87
C ASP A 255 -13.12 -3.60 -15.78
N ASN A 256 -12.19 -4.55 -15.69
CA ASN A 256 -12.48 -5.98 -15.57
C ASN A 256 -12.80 -6.39 -14.13
N ALA A 257 -12.08 -5.82 -13.15
CA ALA A 257 -12.24 -6.09 -11.72
C ALA A 257 -12.33 -4.78 -10.91
N PRO A 258 -13.50 -4.12 -10.86
CA PRO A 258 -13.64 -2.82 -10.21
C PRO A 258 -13.35 -2.81 -8.70
N LYS A 259 -13.36 -4.00 -8.06
CA LYS A 259 -13.11 -4.19 -6.63
C LYS A 259 -11.66 -4.56 -6.31
N ASP A 260 -10.76 -4.55 -7.29
CA ASP A 260 -9.35 -4.88 -7.12
C ASP A 260 -8.63 -3.73 -6.38
N GLU A 261 -8.54 -3.85 -5.06
CA GLU A 261 -7.92 -2.87 -4.18
C GLU A 261 -6.43 -2.68 -4.45
N ILE A 262 -5.75 -3.74 -4.92
CA ILE A 262 -4.33 -3.67 -5.28
C ILE A 262 -4.16 -2.83 -6.55
N GLY A 263 -5.05 -3.00 -7.53
CA GLY A 263 -5.06 -2.21 -8.77
C GLY A 263 -5.27 -0.72 -8.50
N TRP A 264 -6.25 -0.38 -7.67
CA TRP A 264 -6.49 1.00 -7.24
C TRP A 264 -5.29 1.61 -6.52
N THR A 265 -4.63 0.84 -5.65
CA THR A 265 -3.45 1.31 -4.91
C THR A 265 -2.25 1.53 -5.84
N GLN A 266 -1.96 0.60 -6.75
CA GLN A 266 -0.91 0.77 -7.75
C GLN A 266 -1.16 2.00 -8.64
N GLN A 267 -2.42 2.26 -9.00
CA GLN A 267 -2.77 3.44 -9.79
C GLN A 267 -2.51 4.72 -9.00
N GLY A 268 -2.92 4.75 -7.73
CA GLY A 268 -2.65 5.86 -6.83
C GLY A 268 -1.17 6.19 -6.71
N MET A 269 -0.32 5.17 -6.57
CA MET A 269 1.14 5.34 -6.44
C MET A 269 1.75 5.98 -7.68
N ILE A 270 1.37 5.53 -8.88
CA ILE A 270 1.88 6.12 -10.13
C ILE A 270 1.39 7.57 -10.31
N LEU A 271 0.13 7.86 -9.94
CA LEU A 271 -0.41 9.22 -10.00
C LEU A 271 0.27 10.15 -8.99
N GLU A 272 0.61 9.64 -7.82
CA GLU A 272 1.36 10.37 -6.79
C GLU A 272 2.78 10.70 -7.25
N GLU A 273 3.50 9.76 -7.87
CA GLU A 273 4.83 9.99 -8.46
C GLU A 273 4.82 11.11 -9.52
N ARG A 274 3.69 11.29 -10.21
CA ARG A 274 3.46 12.38 -11.18
C ARG A 274 3.09 13.72 -10.55
N GLY A 275 2.83 13.75 -9.25
CA GLY A 275 2.30 14.91 -8.54
C GLY A 275 0.81 15.15 -8.78
N GLU A 276 0.08 14.17 -9.31
CA GLU A 276 -1.38 14.22 -9.51
C GLU A 276 -2.13 13.82 -8.24
N TYR A 277 -1.82 14.50 -7.12
CA TYR A 277 -2.27 14.13 -5.78
C TYR A 277 -3.79 13.99 -5.62
N ALA A 278 -4.58 14.82 -6.32
CA ALA A 278 -6.05 14.72 -6.27
C ALA A 278 -6.57 13.42 -6.92
N ALA A 279 -5.93 12.94 -7.98
CA ALA A 279 -6.30 11.68 -8.62
C ALA A 279 -5.81 10.48 -7.80
N ALA A 280 -4.59 10.58 -7.26
CA ALA A 280 -4.03 9.58 -6.34
C ALA A 280 -4.93 9.39 -5.11
N LEU A 281 -5.37 10.49 -4.49
CA LEU A 281 -6.31 10.49 -3.37
C LEU A 281 -7.57 9.66 -3.67
N LEU A 282 -8.19 9.90 -4.82
CA LEU A 282 -9.40 9.17 -5.22
C LEU A 282 -9.14 7.67 -5.41
N ALA A 283 -8.01 7.31 -6.00
CA ALA A 283 -7.65 5.91 -6.21
C ALA A 283 -7.44 5.19 -4.86
N TYR A 284 -6.69 5.79 -3.93
CA TYR A 284 -6.51 5.21 -2.59
C TYR A 284 -7.81 5.12 -1.80
N GLU A 285 -8.69 6.12 -1.91
CA GLU A 285 -10.02 6.05 -1.29
C GLU A 285 -10.87 4.91 -1.86
N GLN A 286 -10.80 4.64 -3.17
CA GLN A 286 -11.47 3.48 -3.76
C GLN A 286 -10.91 2.16 -3.22
N ALA A 287 -9.58 2.03 -3.10
CA ALA A 287 -8.96 0.83 -2.53
C ALA A 287 -9.49 0.54 -1.11
N VAL A 288 -9.52 1.57 -0.25
CA VAL A 288 -10.00 1.47 1.13
C VAL A 288 -11.51 1.21 1.22
N VAL A 289 -12.31 1.65 0.25
CA VAL A 289 -13.74 1.29 0.17
C VAL A 289 -13.95 -0.22 -0.03
N PHE A 290 -13.07 -0.88 -0.78
CA PHE A 290 -13.17 -2.32 -1.02
C PHE A 290 -12.50 -3.17 0.06
N ARG A 291 -11.44 -2.64 0.68
CA ARG A 291 -10.74 -3.27 1.80
C ARG A 291 -10.36 -2.21 2.84
N GLU A 292 -11.21 -2.08 3.86
CA GLU A 292 -11.10 -1.01 4.87
C GLU A 292 -9.82 -1.09 5.72
N ASP A 293 -9.26 -2.29 5.90
CA ASP A 293 -8.05 -2.55 6.69
C ASP A 293 -6.77 -2.67 5.83
N TYR A 294 -6.83 -2.31 4.54
CA TYR A 294 -5.70 -2.45 3.63
C TYR A 294 -4.57 -1.47 3.97
N THR A 295 -3.56 -1.97 4.67
CA THR A 295 -2.49 -1.15 5.23
C THR A 295 -1.75 -0.34 4.16
N LEU A 296 -1.37 -0.95 3.04
CA LEU A 296 -0.62 -0.26 1.98
C LEU A 296 -1.40 0.93 1.41
N ALA A 297 -2.69 0.78 1.14
CA ALA A 297 -3.53 1.88 0.65
C ALA A 297 -3.67 3.00 1.68
N LEU A 298 -3.84 2.65 2.96
CA LEU A 298 -4.02 3.61 4.05
C LEU A 298 -2.76 4.45 4.33
N VAL A 299 -1.56 3.86 4.24
CA VAL A 299 -0.30 4.62 4.37
C VAL A 299 -0.17 5.65 3.27
N ASN A 300 -0.37 5.24 2.01
CA ASN A 300 -0.27 6.16 0.89
C ASN A 300 -1.40 7.20 0.89
N LEU A 301 -2.60 6.84 1.35
CA LEU A 301 -3.69 7.79 1.60
C LEU A 301 -3.28 8.83 2.65
N CYS A 302 -2.59 8.43 3.72
CA CYS A 302 -2.06 9.37 4.70
C CYS A 302 -1.02 10.31 4.08
N ALA A 303 -0.07 9.78 3.30
CA ALA A 303 0.97 10.55 2.62
C ALA A 303 0.37 11.62 1.68
N VAL A 304 -0.56 11.23 0.81
CA VAL A 304 -1.22 12.18 -0.12
C VAL A 304 -2.04 13.23 0.62
N ARG A 305 -2.72 12.87 1.72
CA ARG A 305 -3.44 13.85 2.54
C ARG A 305 -2.50 14.82 3.26
N ASN A 306 -1.29 14.38 3.63
CA ASN A 306 -0.25 15.28 4.14
C ASN A 306 0.17 16.30 3.08
N GLU A 307 0.43 15.86 1.84
CA GLU A 307 0.79 16.74 0.72
C GLU A 307 -0.33 17.75 0.39
N LEU A 308 -1.59 17.34 0.51
CA LEU A 308 -2.76 18.22 0.33
C LEU A 308 -3.09 19.10 1.54
N ALA A 309 -2.31 19.00 2.62
CA ALA A 309 -2.52 19.70 3.90
C ALA A 309 -3.87 19.38 4.59
N GLU A 310 -4.42 18.18 4.36
CA GLU A 310 -5.65 17.66 4.97
C GLU A 310 -5.36 16.90 6.28
N TYR A 311 -4.60 17.53 7.19
CA TYR A 311 -3.99 16.85 8.34
C TYR A 311 -4.95 16.10 9.28
N PRO A 312 -6.19 16.55 9.57
CA PRO A 312 -7.12 15.76 10.38
C PRO A 312 -7.52 14.44 9.72
N ALA A 313 -7.69 14.43 8.40
CA ALA A 313 -8.04 13.22 7.64
C ALA A 313 -6.80 12.35 7.38
N ALA A 314 -5.62 12.96 7.25
CA ALA A 314 -4.36 12.22 7.21
C ALA A 314 -4.13 11.46 8.53
N LEU A 315 -4.43 12.08 9.68
CA LEU A 315 -4.25 11.46 11.00
C LEU A 315 -5.06 10.16 11.11
N GLU A 316 -6.34 10.21 10.72
CA GLU A 316 -7.22 9.04 10.71
C GLU A 316 -6.66 7.93 9.81
N ALA A 317 -6.25 8.26 8.59
CA ALA A 317 -5.68 7.27 7.65
C ALA A 317 -4.40 6.62 8.20
N CYS A 318 -3.49 7.41 8.78
CA CYS A 318 -2.26 6.91 9.39
C CYS A 318 -2.53 6.00 10.61
N GLU A 319 -3.48 6.35 11.47
CA GLU A 319 -3.85 5.54 12.63
C GLU A 319 -4.50 4.21 12.19
N LEU A 320 -5.39 4.26 11.19
CA LEU A 320 -5.98 3.05 10.59
C LEU A 320 -4.92 2.16 9.94
N ALA A 321 -3.94 2.74 9.23
CA ALA A 321 -2.87 1.98 8.60
C ALA A 321 -2.07 1.14 9.62
N LEU A 322 -1.81 1.71 10.80
CA LEU A 322 -1.07 1.07 11.89
C LEU A 322 -1.83 -0.08 12.56
N ASP A 323 -3.17 -0.06 12.48
CA ASP A 323 -4.07 -1.09 13.02
C ASP A 323 -4.60 -2.06 11.94
N GLY A 324 -4.14 -1.94 10.69
CA GLY A 324 -4.64 -2.69 9.53
C GLY A 324 -4.08 -4.12 9.38
N ASP A 325 -4.20 -4.67 8.17
CA ASP A 325 -3.85 -6.05 7.81
C ASP A 325 -2.34 -6.35 7.75
N ALA A 326 -1.51 -5.34 8.03
CA ALA A 326 -0.04 -5.42 8.02
C ALA A 326 0.56 -5.81 6.66
N THR A 327 -0.17 -5.54 5.56
CA THR A 327 0.39 -5.59 4.21
C THR A 327 1.21 -4.33 3.96
N TRP A 328 2.52 -4.44 4.19
CA TRP A 328 3.46 -3.33 3.99
C TRP A 328 4.23 -3.49 2.69
N ASP A 329 4.77 -2.37 2.23
CA ASP A 329 5.83 -2.34 1.23
C ASP A 329 7.19 -2.75 1.84
N ALA A 330 8.27 -2.55 1.08
CA ALA A 330 9.62 -2.82 1.56
C ALA A 330 10.05 -1.92 2.73
N ILE A 331 9.48 -0.72 2.90
CA ILE A 331 9.78 0.20 4.01
C ILE A 331 9.17 -0.32 5.31
N GLY A 332 7.98 -0.90 5.26
CA GLY A 332 7.32 -1.50 6.41
C GLY A 332 6.55 -0.47 7.26
N PRO A 333 6.21 -0.83 8.52
CA PRO A 333 5.53 0.09 9.44
C PRO A 333 6.24 1.42 9.67
N ALA A 334 7.55 1.50 9.37
CA ALA A 334 8.33 2.71 9.50
C ALA A 334 7.79 3.87 8.63
N GLU A 335 7.17 3.57 7.49
CA GLU A 335 6.55 4.58 6.63
C GLU A 335 5.31 5.19 7.29
N ALA A 336 4.38 4.37 7.81
CA ALA A 336 3.21 4.86 8.52
C ALA A 336 3.57 5.76 9.71
N TRP A 337 4.56 5.36 10.52
CA TRP A 337 5.04 6.20 11.62
C TRP A 337 5.71 7.49 11.14
N ASN A 338 6.39 7.46 9.99
CA ASN A 338 6.98 8.64 9.37
C ASN A 338 5.89 9.62 8.91
N GLU A 339 4.87 9.14 8.21
CA GLU A 339 3.75 9.98 7.77
C GLU A 339 2.96 10.53 8.95
N LEU A 340 2.72 9.71 9.98
CA LEU A 340 2.10 10.19 11.22
C LEU A 340 2.93 11.28 11.90
N THR A 341 4.26 11.20 11.83
CA THR A 341 5.15 12.26 12.33
C THR A 341 4.88 13.59 11.62
N VAL A 342 4.79 13.56 10.28
CA VAL A 342 4.49 14.75 9.46
C VAL A 342 3.12 15.31 9.82
N THR A 343 2.10 14.45 9.91
CA THR A 343 0.74 14.83 10.28
C THR A 343 0.68 15.53 11.64
N LEU A 344 1.27 14.90 12.67
CA LEU A 344 1.25 15.42 14.04
C LEU A 344 2.05 16.72 14.20
N THR A 345 3.17 16.86 13.46
CA THR A 345 3.94 18.12 13.43
C THR A 345 3.06 19.25 12.91
N ASN A 346 2.38 19.05 11.78
CA ASN A 346 1.54 20.08 11.18
C ASN A 346 0.27 20.40 11.99
N LEU A 347 -0.24 19.45 12.77
CA LEU A 347 -1.31 19.67 13.75
C LEU A 347 -0.83 20.38 15.03
N GLY A 348 0.48 20.61 15.19
CA GLY A 348 1.06 21.21 16.39
C GLY A 348 1.14 20.27 17.60
N ARG A 349 0.92 18.97 17.41
CA ARG A 349 1.03 17.93 18.46
C ARG A 349 2.48 17.45 18.55
N ILE A 350 3.38 18.37 18.92
CA ILE A 350 4.83 18.21 18.73
C ILE A 350 5.42 17.05 19.53
N GLU A 351 5.00 16.84 20.79
CA GLU A 351 5.49 15.73 21.62
C GLU A 351 5.08 14.37 21.07
N GLU A 352 3.85 14.25 20.58
CA GLU A 352 3.34 13.03 19.96
C GLU A 352 4.03 12.77 18.62
N SER A 353 4.29 13.82 17.85
CA SER A 353 5.07 13.75 16.61
C SER A 353 6.47 13.21 16.87
N LEU A 354 7.17 13.68 17.92
CA LEU A 354 8.48 13.13 18.28
C LEU A 354 8.40 11.65 18.66
N ALA A 355 7.37 11.24 19.41
CA ALA A 355 7.18 9.84 19.76
C ALA A 355 6.94 8.96 18.52
N ALA A 356 6.14 9.42 17.56
CA ALA A 356 5.95 8.75 16.27
C ALA A 356 7.28 8.66 15.49
N ALA A 357 8.07 9.73 15.47
CA ALA A 357 9.35 9.75 14.78
C ALA A 357 10.37 8.78 15.39
N ASP A 358 10.40 8.68 16.72
CA ASP A 358 11.21 7.70 17.45
C ASP A 358 10.80 6.26 17.10
N ARG A 359 9.51 5.99 16.87
CA ARG A 359 9.03 4.69 16.39
C ARG A 359 9.48 4.43 14.95
N ALA A 360 9.34 5.39 14.04
CA ALA A 360 9.73 5.24 12.64
C ALA A 360 11.21 4.83 12.50
N VAL A 361 12.12 5.56 13.16
CA VAL A 361 13.56 5.24 13.13
C VAL A 361 13.90 3.98 13.92
N GLY A 362 13.07 3.58 14.89
CA GLY A 362 13.20 2.33 15.63
C GLY A 362 12.86 1.10 14.78
N PHE A 363 11.81 1.18 13.96
CA PHE A 363 11.44 0.13 13.01
C PHE A 363 12.45 0.01 11.87
N ARG A 364 12.90 1.14 11.31
CA ARG A 364 13.86 1.15 10.19
C ARG A 364 14.97 2.19 10.42
N PRO A 365 16.06 1.82 11.12
CA PRO A 365 17.19 2.72 11.38
C PRO A 365 17.94 3.22 10.12
N SER A 366 17.73 2.57 8.98
CA SER A 366 18.28 2.94 7.66
C SER A 366 17.36 3.89 6.86
N TYR A 367 16.21 4.30 7.40
CA TYR A 367 15.27 5.18 6.70
C TYR A 367 15.65 6.66 6.84
N ALA A 368 16.29 7.21 5.80
CA ALA A 368 16.81 8.59 5.84
C ALA A 368 15.72 9.65 6.05
N GLN A 369 14.54 9.49 5.43
CA GLN A 369 13.39 10.40 5.57
C GLN A 369 12.87 10.45 7.01
N ALA A 370 12.73 9.30 7.68
CA ALA A 370 12.34 9.27 9.09
C ALA A 370 13.33 10.02 10.00
N TRP A 371 14.64 9.95 9.74
CA TRP A 371 15.63 10.73 10.49
C TRP A 371 15.53 12.24 10.23
N ASN A 372 15.21 12.66 8.99
CA ASN A 372 14.91 14.06 8.69
C ASN A 372 13.65 14.50 9.45
N ASN A 373 12.57 13.75 9.33
CA ASN A 373 11.29 14.08 9.92
C ASN A 373 11.33 14.07 11.45
N ARG A 374 12.18 13.23 12.07
CA ARG A 374 12.48 13.28 13.51
C ARG A 374 13.15 14.58 13.96
N GLY A 375 13.99 15.17 13.11
CA GLY A 375 14.68 16.42 13.42
C GLY A 375 13.73 17.61 13.57
N VAL A 376 12.58 17.59 12.89
CA VAL A 376 11.61 18.70 12.86
C VAL A 376 10.90 18.93 14.20
N PRO A 377 10.24 17.95 14.85
CA PRO A 377 9.63 18.16 16.16
C PRO A 377 10.68 18.47 17.24
N LEU A 378 11.90 17.92 17.14
CA LEU A 378 13.01 18.30 18.02
C LEU A 378 13.38 19.78 17.89
N TRP A 379 13.32 20.32 16.67
CA TRP A 379 13.55 21.74 16.43
C TRP A 379 12.45 22.60 17.09
N TYR A 380 11.18 22.24 16.92
CA TYR A 380 10.05 22.93 17.57
C TYR A 380 10.10 22.87 19.10
N LEU A 381 10.63 21.80 19.68
CA LEU A 381 10.89 21.66 21.12
C LEU A 381 12.17 22.37 21.58
N GLU A 382 12.84 23.12 20.69
CA GLU A 382 14.11 23.81 20.94
C GLU A 382 15.27 22.88 21.36
N ARG A 383 15.15 21.57 21.06
CA ARG A 383 16.19 20.55 21.29
C ARG A 383 17.17 20.53 20.11
N TYR A 384 17.79 21.69 19.85
CA TYR A 384 18.54 21.96 18.62
C TYR A 384 19.67 20.96 18.34
N GLU A 385 20.47 20.56 19.34
CA GLU A 385 21.58 19.62 19.12
C GLU A 385 21.10 18.21 18.75
N GLU A 386 19.98 17.75 19.33
CA GLU A 386 19.38 16.45 18.97
C GLU A 386 18.73 16.50 17.58
N SER A 387 18.16 17.64 17.23
CA SER A 387 17.65 17.91 15.88
C SER A 387 18.79 17.84 14.85
N LEU A 388 19.92 18.51 15.10
CA LEU A 388 21.12 18.46 14.26
C LEU A 388 21.69 17.04 14.13
N ALA A 389 21.69 16.26 15.22
CA ALA A 389 22.11 14.86 15.19
C ALA A 389 21.18 14.00 14.30
N SER A 390 19.86 14.26 14.34
CA SER A 390 18.88 13.54 13.51
C SER A 390 19.07 13.88 12.02
N PHE A 391 19.22 15.16 11.67
CA PHE A 391 19.55 15.54 10.29
C PHE A 391 20.90 15.00 9.83
N GLN A 392 21.91 14.99 10.71
CA GLN A 392 23.20 14.36 10.38
C GLN A 392 23.02 12.89 10.06
N ARG A 393 22.21 12.16 10.84
CA ARG A 393 21.96 10.74 10.58
C ARG A 393 21.23 10.51 9.25
N ALA A 394 20.28 11.36 8.89
CA ALA A 394 19.63 11.33 7.58
C ALA A 394 20.66 11.53 6.45
N LEU A 395 21.60 12.46 6.62
CA LEU A 395 22.65 12.77 5.65
C LEU A 395 23.75 11.69 5.58
N ASP A 396 24.03 10.99 6.67
CA ASP A 396 24.95 9.83 6.66
C ASP A 396 24.37 8.68 5.83
N LEU A 397 23.04 8.52 5.83
CA LEU A 397 22.32 7.52 5.04
C LEU A 397 22.13 7.96 3.58
N ASN A 398 21.80 9.23 3.37
CA ASN A 398 21.66 9.84 2.04
C ASN A 398 22.34 11.23 2.00
N PRO A 399 23.62 11.31 1.58
CA PRO A 399 24.35 12.57 1.52
C PRO A 399 23.77 13.62 0.56
N ARG A 400 22.91 13.19 -0.38
CA ARG A 400 22.28 14.04 -1.39
C ARG A 400 20.87 14.50 -1.00
N TYR A 401 20.44 14.23 0.23
CA TYR A 401 19.09 14.56 0.68
C TYR A 401 18.96 16.07 0.94
N ALA A 402 18.49 16.79 -0.08
CA ALA A 402 18.44 18.26 -0.09
C ALA A 402 17.61 18.84 1.06
N GLU A 403 16.51 18.18 1.42
CA GLU A 403 15.62 18.62 2.50
C GLU A 403 16.29 18.53 3.88
N ALA A 404 17.03 17.45 4.15
CA ALA A 404 17.81 17.32 5.38
C ALA A 404 18.90 18.41 5.50
N TRP A 405 19.55 18.77 4.39
CA TRP A 405 20.47 19.91 4.36
C TRP A 405 19.77 21.26 4.64
N LEU A 406 18.58 21.47 4.05
CA LEU A 406 17.76 22.66 4.29
C LEU A 406 17.35 22.77 5.77
N ASN A 407 16.80 21.70 6.34
CA ASN A 407 16.33 21.69 7.73
C ASN A 407 17.49 21.84 8.72
N ARG A 408 18.63 21.19 8.46
CA ARG A 408 19.87 21.43 9.23
C ARG A 408 20.29 22.91 9.19
N GLY A 409 20.26 23.55 8.01
CA GLY A 409 20.60 24.96 7.87
C GLY A 409 19.65 25.89 8.64
N ARG A 410 18.35 25.58 8.68
CA ARG A 410 17.35 26.34 9.46
C ARG A 410 17.65 26.28 10.95
N VAL A 411 17.94 25.09 11.48
CA VAL A 411 18.32 24.91 12.91
C VAL A 411 19.62 25.64 13.24
N LEU A 412 20.63 25.58 12.36
CA LEU A 412 21.88 26.31 12.54
C LEU A 412 21.66 27.83 12.55
N GLN A 413 20.71 28.34 11.75
CA GLN A 413 20.32 29.74 11.81
C GLN A 413 19.62 30.10 13.12
N SER A 414 18.71 29.26 13.64
CA SER A 414 18.10 29.47 14.97
C SER A 414 19.15 29.54 16.09
N LEU A 415 20.28 28.82 15.95
CA LEU A 415 21.42 28.88 16.88
C LEU A 415 22.36 30.08 16.63
N GLY A 416 22.11 30.92 15.63
CA GLY A 416 22.99 32.02 15.22
C GLY A 416 24.29 31.58 14.53
N ARG A 417 24.41 30.30 14.14
CA ARG A 417 25.58 29.71 13.48
C ARG A 417 25.52 29.93 11.96
N SER A 418 25.45 31.19 11.54
CA SER A 418 25.15 31.59 10.16
C SER A 418 26.15 31.07 9.12
N PHE A 419 27.43 30.92 9.47
CA PHE A 419 28.44 30.35 8.56
C PHE A 419 28.17 28.88 8.25
N GLU A 420 27.82 28.09 9.27
CA GLU A 420 27.51 26.67 9.10
C GLU A 420 26.15 26.48 8.41
N ALA A 421 25.18 27.36 8.71
CA ALA A 421 23.90 27.40 8.01
C ALA A 421 24.08 27.66 6.51
N LEU A 422 24.93 28.63 6.13
CA LEU A 422 25.25 28.89 4.73
C LEU A 422 25.87 27.67 4.05
N SER A 423 26.81 26.98 4.71
CA SER A 423 27.40 25.73 4.19
C SER A 423 26.33 24.65 3.94
N ALA A 424 25.39 24.48 4.87
CA ALA A 424 24.28 23.54 4.71
C ALA A 424 23.36 23.95 3.54
N PHE A 425 23.02 25.23 3.41
CA PHE A 425 22.21 25.71 2.28
C PHE A 425 22.94 25.58 0.94
N ASP A 426 24.26 25.80 0.90
CA ASP A 426 25.07 25.59 -0.31
C ASP A 426 25.06 24.11 -0.74
N GLN A 427 25.04 23.16 0.20
CA GLN A 427 24.82 21.74 -0.11
C GLN A 427 23.39 21.48 -0.61
N ALA A 428 22.37 22.03 0.06
CA ALA A 428 20.99 21.90 -0.39
C ALA A 428 20.77 22.44 -1.81
N VAL A 429 21.38 23.59 -2.16
CA VAL A 429 21.31 24.17 -3.52
C VAL A 429 21.89 23.22 -4.57
N GLN A 430 22.98 22.52 -4.26
CA GLN A 430 23.60 21.57 -5.21
C GLN A 430 22.65 20.44 -5.60
N PHE A 431 21.77 20.02 -4.69
CA PHE A 431 20.85 18.90 -4.90
C PHE A 431 19.42 19.33 -5.25
N ALA A 432 19.05 20.59 -5.01
CA ALA A 432 17.71 21.12 -5.28
C ALA A 432 17.76 22.55 -5.85
N LEU A 433 18.35 22.71 -7.05
CA LEU A 433 18.56 24.00 -7.70
C LEU A 433 17.27 24.79 -7.99
N THR A 434 16.13 24.11 -8.07
CA THR A 434 14.80 24.68 -8.35
C THR A 434 13.97 24.93 -7.09
N ASN A 435 14.45 24.55 -5.90
CA ASN A 435 13.72 24.77 -4.66
C ASN A 435 13.90 26.21 -4.17
N ALA A 436 12.85 27.02 -4.29
CA ALA A 436 12.86 28.43 -3.90
C ALA A 436 13.13 28.65 -2.40
N ALA A 437 12.65 27.75 -1.54
CA ALA A 437 12.84 27.87 -0.09
C ALA A 437 14.33 27.76 0.29
N VAL A 438 15.09 26.92 -0.39
CA VAL A 438 16.55 26.81 -0.18
C VAL A 438 17.23 28.13 -0.52
N TRP A 439 16.91 28.73 -1.67
CA TRP A 439 17.48 30.01 -2.09
C TRP A 439 17.12 31.16 -1.15
N ALA A 440 15.88 31.21 -0.66
CA ALA A 440 15.46 32.23 0.29
C ALA A 440 16.22 32.09 1.64
N ASN A 441 16.33 30.87 2.17
CA ASN A 441 17.07 30.63 3.41
C ASN A 441 18.59 30.89 3.25
N ARG A 442 19.15 30.57 2.09
CA ARG A 442 20.52 30.93 1.72
C ARG A 442 20.73 32.45 1.72
N SER A 443 19.78 33.20 1.16
CA SER A 443 19.80 34.67 1.21
C SER A 443 19.81 35.18 2.65
N VAL A 444 18.97 34.63 3.52
CA VAL A 444 18.94 35.02 4.94
C VAL A 444 20.29 34.77 5.62
N ALA A 445 20.91 33.61 5.40
CA ALA A 445 22.25 33.32 5.95
C ALA A 445 23.33 34.28 5.44
N LEU A 446 23.34 34.58 4.13
CA LEU A 446 24.27 35.55 3.54
C LEU A 446 24.06 36.95 4.09
N TRP A 447 22.81 37.35 4.29
CA TRP A 447 22.47 38.64 4.88
C TRP A 447 22.96 38.74 6.33
N SER A 448 22.75 37.70 7.15
CA SER A 448 23.27 37.63 8.53
C SER A 448 24.80 37.73 8.59
N LEU A 449 25.51 37.27 7.56
CA LEU A 449 26.97 37.36 7.44
C LEU A 449 27.45 38.71 6.86
N GLY A 450 26.55 39.63 6.50
CA GLY A 450 26.88 40.91 5.90
C GLY A 450 27.19 40.86 4.39
N ASN A 451 27.03 39.70 3.75
CA ASN A 451 27.26 39.51 2.31
C ASN A 451 26.02 39.91 1.51
N PHE A 452 25.63 41.19 1.58
CA PHE A 452 24.35 41.67 1.07
C PHE A 452 24.17 41.53 -0.44
N GLY A 453 25.26 41.63 -1.23
CA GLY A 453 25.20 41.46 -2.68
C GLY A 453 24.81 40.03 -3.09
N ASP A 454 25.47 39.04 -2.48
CA ASP A 454 25.16 37.62 -2.73
C ASP A 454 23.80 37.22 -2.14
N ALA A 455 23.42 37.81 -1.00
CA ALA A 455 22.09 37.65 -0.44
C ALA A 455 21.01 38.10 -1.44
N LEU A 456 21.18 39.28 -2.03
CA LEU A 456 20.25 39.80 -3.03
C LEU A 456 20.14 38.88 -4.25
N ALA A 457 21.26 38.39 -4.76
CA ALA A 457 21.28 37.45 -5.89
C ALA A 457 20.54 36.14 -5.55
N ALA A 458 20.74 35.60 -4.35
CA ALA A 458 20.04 34.40 -3.89
C ALA A 458 18.53 34.65 -3.73
N ALA A 459 18.12 35.80 -3.18
CA ALA A 459 16.71 36.14 -3.04
C ALA A 459 16.01 36.36 -4.39
N GLN A 460 16.68 37.01 -5.34
CA GLN A 460 16.16 37.16 -6.71
C GLN A 460 15.98 35.81 -7.40
N ARG A 461 16.86 34.84 -7.11
CA ARG A 461 16.67 33.47 -7.59
C ARG A 461 15.44 32.83 -6.95
N ALA A 462 15.22 33.03 -5.66
CA ALA A 462 14.05 32.52 -4.94
C ALA A 462 12.73 33.09 -5.50
N THR A 463 12.65 34.41 -5.73
CA THR A 463 11.43 35.07 -6.26
C THR A 463 11.15 34.68 -7.72
N ALA A 464 12.20 34.42 -8.51
CA ALA A 464 12.04 33.90 -9.88
C ALA A 464 11.51 32.46 -9.91
N LEU A 465 11.83 31.65 -8.88
CA LEU A 465 11.36 30.26 -8.77
C LEU A 465 9.95 30.18 -8.16
N ALA A 466 9.64 31.01 -7.16
CA ALA A 466 8.34 31.05 -6.49
C ALA A 466 7.84 32.49 -6.31
N PRO A 467 7.12 33.05 -7.31
CA PRO A 467 6.60 34.43 -7.28
C PRO A 467 5.49 34.68 -6.24
N ASP A 468 5.00 33.63 -5.60
CA ASP A 468 4.00 33.59 -4.54
C ASP A 468 4.60 33.35 -3.15
N SER A 469 5.93 33.19 -3.04
CA SER A 469 6.60 32.96 -1.76
C SER A 469 6.84 34.26 -0.99
N PHE A 470 6.12 34.45 0.12
CA PHE A 470 6.36 35.55 1.06
C PHE A 470 7.83 35.64 1.49
N LEU A 471 8.42 34.51 1.90
CA LEU A 471 9.81 34.46 2.39
C LEU A 471 10.81 34.91 1.33
N ALA A 472 10.59 34.55 0.06
CA ALA A 472 11.45 34.97 -1.04
C ALA A 472 11.42 36.48 -1.25
N TRP A 473 10.22 37.07 -1.31
CA TRP A 473 10.04 38.52 -1.47
C TRP A 473 10.55 39.31 -0.27
N TYR A 474 10.26 38.86 0.95
CA TYR A 474 10.78 39.45 2.19
C TYR A 474 12.32 39.43 2.22
N SER A 475 12.93 38.29 1.88
CA SER A 475 14.40 38.17 1.81
C SER A 475 15.01 39.10 0.76
N GLN A 476 14.36 39.26 -0.39
CA GLN A 476 14.79 40.18 -1.43
C GLN A 476 14.70 41.63 -0.97
N ALA A 477 13.63 41.99 -0.27
CA ALA A 477 13.40 43.32 0.23
C ALA A 477 14.51 43.73 1.23
N LYS A 478 14.81 42.86 2.20
CA LYS A 478 15.89 43.08 3.17
C LYS A 478 17.26 43.18 2.52
N ALA A 479 17.58 42.26 1.62
CA ALA A 479 18.88 42.28 0.94
C ALA A 479 19.03 43.53 0.05
N ALA A 480 17.99 43.91 -0.69
CA ALA A 480 17.99 45.12 -1.52
C ALA A 480 18.14 46.39 -0.68
N ALA A 481 17.47 46.48 0.46
CA ALA A 481 17.59 47.60 1.39
C ALA A 481 19.02 47.74 1.94
N SER A 482 19.66 46.61 2.27
CA SER A 482 21.05 46.59 2.77
C SER A 482 22.11 46.90 1.72
N VAL A 483 21.86 46.59 0.44
CA VAL A 483 22.73 47.02 -0.69
C VAL A 483 22.48 48.50 -1.06
N GLY A 484 21.42 49.12 -0.52
CA GLY A 484 21.05 50.51 -0.83
C GLY A 484 20.20 50.66 -2.09
N ASN A 485 19.69 49.56 -2.66
CA ASN A 485 18.75 49.59 -3.77
C ASN A 485 17.31 49.81 -3.23
N VAL A 486 17.05 51.05 -2.80
CA VAL A 486 15.78 51.44 -2.17
C VAL A 486 14.57 51.18 -3.08
N ALA A 487 14.69 51.41 -4.39
CA ALA A 487 13.59 51.20 -5.33
C ALA A 487 13.17 49.72 -5.43
N LEU A 488 14.15 48.81 -5.50
CA LEU A 488 13.88 47.37 -5.51
C LEU A 488 13.35 46.88 -4.16
N ALA A 489 13.88 47.42 -3.05
CA ALA A 489 13.43 47.08 -1.71
C ALA A 489 11.94 47.41 -1.51
N VAL A 490 11.49 48.60 -1.94
CA VAL A 490 10.07 48.98 -1.89
C VAL A 490 9.20 47.99 -2.66
N GLN A 491 9.52 47.71 -3.93
CA GLN A 491 8.73 46.77 -4.74
C GLN A 491 8.65 45.37 -4.10
N ALA A 492 9.75 44.90 -3.53
CA ALA A 492 9.80 43.59 -2.89
C ALA A 492 9.00 43.56 -1.56
N TYR A 493 9.03 44.65 -0.77
CA TYR A 493 8.20 44.77 0.43
C TYR A 493 6.70 44.84 0.09
N GLU A 494 6.32 45.62 -0.92
CA GLU A 494 4.93 45.68 -1.41
C GLU A 494 4.45 44.28 -1.79
N ARG A 495 5.24 43.54 -2.57
CA ARG A 495 4.89 42.18 -2.98
C ARG A 495 4.84 41.20 -1.81
N ALA A 496 5.74 41.30 -0.84
CA ALA A 496 5.68 40.50 0.37
C ALA A 496 4.41 40.78 1.18
N LEU A 497 4.04 42.05 1.35
CA LEU A 497 2.85 42.47 2.09
C LEU A 497 1.53 42.16 1.37
N GLU A 498 1.53 42.08 0.04
CA GLU A 498 0.39 41.52 -0.72
C GLU A 498 0.15 40.05 -0.37
N LEU A 499 1.22 39.28 -0.13
CA LEU A 499 1.16 37.85 0.18
C LEU A 499 0.86 37.59 1.67
N ASN A 500 1.36 38.46 2.56
CA ASN A 500 1.08 38.39 3.99
C ASN A 500 0.91 39.81 4.58
N PRO A 501 -0.32 40.36 4.55
CA PRO A 501 -0.59 41.72 5.01
C PRO A 501 -0.55 41.87 6.54
N ASP A 502 -0.56 40.77 7.30
CA ASP A 502 -0.62 40.77 8.76
C ASP A 502 0.76 40.62 9.42
N ASN A 503 1.85 40.87 8.69
CA ASN A 503 3.20 40.81 9.23
C ASN A 503 3.68 42.21 9.71
N ALA A 504 3.61 42.46 11.02
CA ALA A 504 3.98 43.74 11.62
C ALA A 504 5.45 44.15 11.36
N ASP A 505 6.38 43.19 11.43
CA ASP A 505 7.80 43.44 11.22
C ASP A 505 8.09 43.89 9.78
N THR A 506 7.42 43.28 8.81
CA THR A 506 7.54 43.64 7.40
C THR A 506 7.00 45.04 7.14
N TRP A 507 5.87 45.42 7.75
CA TRP A 507 5.35 46.80 7.67
C TRP A 507 6.31 47.81 8.29
N ALA A 508 6.90 47.50 9.45
CA ALA A 508 7.85 48.40 10.11
C ALA A 508 9.14 48.57 9.29
N GLU A 509 9.72 47.46 8.79
CA GLU A 509 10.89 47.52 7.92
C GLU A 509 10.58 48.27 6.60
N TYR A 510 9.39 48.08 6.04
CA TYR A 510 8.94 48.79 4.85
C TYR A 510 8.86 50.31 5.08
N GLY A 511 8.30 50.75 6.21
CA GLY A 511 8.24 52.15 6.61
C GLY A 511 9.62 52.81 6.66
N VAL A 512 10.62 52.12 7.22
CA VAL A 512 12.01 52.61 7.25
C VAL A 512 12.56 52.81 5.83
N VAL A 513 12.28 51.89 4.91
CA VAL A 513 12.73 52.00 3.52
C VAL A 513 12.02 53.14 2.79
N LEU A 514 10.72 53.35 3.03
CA LEU A 514 9.96 54.48 2.48
C LEU A 514 10.51 55.83 2.96
N GLN A 515 10.85 55.93 4.25
CA GLN A 515 11.47 57.13 4.80
C GLN A 515 12.81 57.44 4.13
N ARG A 516 13.65 56.41 3.88
CA ARG A 516 14.90 56.55 3.11
C ARG A 516 14.66 56.98 1.65
N ARG A 517 13.51 56.65 1.08
CA ARG A 517 13.09 57.08 -0.27
C ARG A 517 12.53 58.51 -0.30
N GLY A 518 12.31 59.15 0.85
CA GLY A 518 11.70 60.48 0.97
C GLY A 518 10.17 60.46 0.96
N GLN A 519 9.57 59.30 1.17
CA GLN A 519 8.12 59.04 1.15
C GLN A 519 7.54 59.07 2.56
N SER A 520 7.59 60.24 3.22
CA SER A 520 7.28 60.35 4.65
C SER A 520 5.84 60.01 5.01
N ASP A 521 4.85 60.43 4.22
CA ASP A 521 3.44 60.15 4.49
C ASP A 521 3.13 58.65 4.38
N GLU A 522 3.71 57.99 3.36
CA GLU A 522 3.54 56.55 3.14
C GLU A 522 4.28 55.75 4.22
N ALA A 523 5.45 56.21 4.66
CA ALA A 523 6.19 55.62 5.78
C ALA A 523 5.38 55.65 7.08
N GLN A 524 4.76 56.79 7.42
CA GLN A 524 3.93 56.92 8.61
C GLN A 524 2.70 56.00 8.55
N ASN A 525 2.09 55.83 7.38
CA ASN A 525 1.02 54.85 7.21
C ASN A 525 1.53 53.42 7.43
N ALA A 526 2.70 53.06 6.89
CA ALA A 526 3.30 51.74 7.10
C ALA A 526 3.58 51.46 8.59
N PHE A 527 4.16 52.42 9.33
CA PHE A 527 4.35 52.28 10.78
C PHE A 527 3.02 52.16 11.54
N ALA A 528 2.00 52.93 11.15
CA ALA A 528 0.67 52.82 11.73
C ALA A 528 0.04 51.43 11.47
N GLN A 529 0.24 50.83 10.30
CA GLN A 529 -0.18 49.45 10.02
C GLN A 529 0.57 48.44 10.89
N ALA A 530 1.90 48.58 11.02
CA ALA A 530 2.70 47.71 11.90
C ALA A 530 2.18 47.75 13.34
N LEU A 531 1.89 48.93 13.89
CA LEU A 531 1.37 49.11 15.24
C LEU A 531 -0.09 48.66 15.41
N ARG A 532 -0.89 48.73 14.33
CA ARG A 532 -2.25 48.17 14.33
C ARG A 532 -2.21 46.65 14.49
N ILE A 533 -1.24 45.98 13.86
CA ILE A 533 -1.06 44.54 13.92
C ILE A 533 -0.38 44.13 15.24
N ASN A 534 0.71 44.80 15.59
CA ASN A 534 1.43 44.60 16.84
C ASN A 534 1.75 45.97 17.50
N PRO A 535 0.97 46.37 18.53
CA PRO A 535 1.19 47.63 19.24
C PRO A 535 2.56 47.77 19.91
N GLU A 536 3.27 46.66 20.13
CA GLU A 536 4.60 46.61 20.77
C GLU A 536 5.74 46.54 19.75
N GLN A 537 5.48 46.75 18.45
CA GLN A 537 6.55 46.77 17.45
C GLN A 537 7.49 47.97 17.67
N SER A 538 8.58 47.71 18.40
CA SER A 538 9.77 48.57 18.58
C SER A 538 10.14 49.48 17.39
N LEU A 539 10.41 48.93 16.21
CA LEU A 539 10.89 49.69 15.05
C LEU A 539 9.84 50.71 14.58
N ALA A 540 8.55 50.37 14.67
CA ALA A 540 7.49 51.30 14.31
C ALA A 540 7.27 52.37 15.40
N LEU A 541 7.41 52.02 16.69
CA LEU A 541 7.36 52.98 17.79
C LEU A 541 8.50 54.00 17.72
N GLU A 542 9.70 53.57 17.36
CA GLU A 542 10.88 54.43 17.22
C GLU A 542 10.78 55.47 16.09
N ASN A 543 9.91 55.23 15.10
CA ASN A 543 9.81 56.05 13.89
C ASN A 543 8.45 56.77 13.75
N GLN A 544 7.70 56.92 14.84
CA GLN A 544 6.35 57.51 14.85
C GLN A 544 6.32 59.05 14.91
N GLU A 545 7.48 59.72 14.91
CA GLU A 545 7.61 61.19 14.89
C GLU A 545 7.71 61.75 13.47
#